data_AF-A0A1Z9F222-F1
#
_entry.id   AF-A0A1Z9F222-F1
#
_cell.length_a   1.000
_cell.length_b   1.000
_cell.length_c   1.000
_cell.angle_alpha   90.00
_cell.angle_beta   90.00
_cell.angle_gamma   90.00
#
_symmetry.space_group_name_H-M   'P 1'
#
loop_
_entity.id
_entity.type
_entity.pdbx_description
1 polymer ?
#
loop_
_entity_poly.entity_id
_entity_poly.type
_entity_poly.pdbx_seq_one_letter_code
_entity_poly.pdbx_strand_id
1 'polypeptide(L)'
;MATRARIGLELKDGSYISSYQHWDGYPGGLGYTLIDHWENYDKIEEAIELGNASSWRYMVGQKIDFDDRSNPLHEVQNCYYGRDRGEKDQGPKRHLNGVCLLDEAFNSGEEYLYVFKENGKKDYMGKETGEWFYTHYDNPAKEIADMKPLEEDAIKDHIDMLNRHIEMMKQRKAA
;
A
#
# COMPACT_ATOMS: atom_id res chain seq x y z
N MET A 1 -5.24 11.22 13.02
CA MET A 1 -5.26 11.73 11.62
C MET A 1 -4.83 10.56 10.77
N ALA A 2 -5.59 10.23 9.72
CA ALA A 2 -5.30 9.09 8.86
C ALA A 2 -4.56 9.60 7.63
N THR A 3 -3.43 8.98 7.28
CA THR A 3 -2.78 9.17 5.98
C THR A 3 -3.31 8.10 5.04
N ARG A 4 -3.96 8.51 3.96
CA ARG A 4 -4.65 7.61 3.03
C ARG A 4 -3.78 7.37 1.81
N ALA A 5 -3.92 6.21 1.21
CA ALA A 5 -3.20 5.86 0.00
C ALA A 5 -4.04 5.05 -0.97
N ARG A 6 -3.55 4.97 -2.20
CA ARG A 6 -4.04 4.06 -3.24
C ARG A 6 -2.92 3.10 -3.62
N ILE A 7 -3.27 1.83 -3.77
CA ILE A 7 -2.33 0.78 -4.20
C ILE A 7 -2.78 0.31 -5.57
N GLY A 8 -1.88 0.35 -6.55
CA GLY A 8 -2.12 -0.03 -7.93
C GLY A 8 -1.17 -1.13 -8.41
N LEU A 9 -1.62 -1.89 -9.40
CA LEU A 9 -0.87 -2.95 -10.05
C LEU A 9 -1.08 -2.84 -11.57
N GLU A 10 0.02 -2.91 -12.33
CA GLU A 10 -0.03 -3.08 -13.79
C GLU A 10 -0.40 -4.52 -14.15
N LEU A 11 -1.43 -4.70 -14.96
CA LEU A 11 -1.85 -5.99 -15.50
C LEU A 11 -1.04 -6.37 -16.73
N LYS A 12 -1.00 -7.66 -17.05
CA LYS A 12 -0.24 -8.20 -18.21
C LYS A 12 -0.68 -7.65 -19.57
N ASP A 13 -1.90 -7.10 -19.66
CA ASP A 13 -2.44 -6.44 -20.85
C ASP A 13 -2.14 -4.93 -20.92
N GLY A 14 -1.43 -4.38 -19.92
CA GLY A 14 -1.10 -2.96 -19.80
C GLY A 14 -2.18 -2.09 -19.14
N SER A 15 -3.32 -2.69 -18.76
CA SER A 15 -4.32 -2.02 -17.91
C SER A 15 -3.87 -2.04 -16.45
N TYR A 16 -4.60 -1.34 -15.56
CA TYR A 16 -4.25 -1.28 -14.14
C TYR A 16 -5.46 -1.58 -13.26
N ILE A 17 -5.23 -2.23 -12.12
CA ILE A 17 -6.19 -2.31 -11.02
C ILE A 17 -5.68 -1.50 -9.83
N SER A 18 -6.58 -0.93 -9.06
CA SER A 18 -6.21 -0.30 -7.79
C SER A 18 -7.28 -0.39 -6.71
N SER A 19 -6.82 -0.34 -5.46
CA SER A 19 -7.66 -0.33 -4.26
C SER A 19 -7.27 0.80 -3.32
N TYR A 20 -8.26 1.36 -2.63
CA TYR A 20 -8.06 2.36 -1.58
C TYR A 20 -7.54 1.73 -0.28
N GLN A 21 -6.72 2.48 0.45
CA GLN A 21 -6.16 2.13 1.75
C GLN A 21 -6.26 3.33 2.73
N HIS A 22 -6.74 3.10 3.96
CA HIS A 22 -7.11 4.20 4.87
C HIS A 22 -6.02 4.71 5.83
N TRP A 23 -5.20 3.82 6.39
CA TRP A 23 -4.30 4.11 7.52
C TRP A 23 -2.81 3.98 7.18
N ASP A 24 -1.99 4.86 7.74
CA ASP A 24 -0.53 4.78 7.63
C ASP A 24 0.01 4.79 6.19
N GLY A 25 -0.70 5.45 5.27
CA GLY A 25 -0.38 5.49 3.84
C GLY A 25 0.92 6.24 3.47
N TYR A 26 1.75 6.66 4.42
CA TYR A 26 3.04 7.31 4.17
C TYR A 26 4.15 6.28 3.85
N PRO A 27 5.28 6.70 3.24
CA PRO A 27 6.35 5.80 2.82
C PRO A 27 6.89 4.89 3.93
N GLY A 28 7.12 5.39 5.15
CA GLY A 28 7.63 4.59 6.27
C GLY A 28 6.59 3.64 6.90
N GLY A 29 5.32 3.75 6.54
CA GLY A 29 4.21 2.91 7.04
C GLY A 29 3.82 1.87 6.01
N LEU A 30 2.79 2.19 5.22
CA LEU A 30 2.33 1.34 4.12
C LEU A 30 3.45 1.09 3.11
N GLY A 31 4.19 2.13 2.71
CA GLY A 31 5.24 1.98 1.70
C GLY A 31 6.30 0.95 2.11
N TYR A 32 6.75 0.99 3.37
CA TYR A 32 7.70 0.04 3.94
C TYR A 32 7.10 -1.38 4.00
N THR A 33 5.82 -1.48 4.34
CA THR A 33 5.10 -2.77 4.34
C THR A 33 5.03 -3.38 2.93
N LEU A 34 4.81 -2.55 1.91
CA LEU A 34 4.73 -2.98 0.51
C LEU A 34 6.06 -3.56 0.02
N ILE A 35 7.17 -2.86 0.23
CA ILE A 35 8.49 -3.33 -0.22
C ILE A 35 8.95 -4.61 0.49
N ASP A 36 8.56 -4.84 1.75
CA ASP A 36 9.06 -6.00 2.52
C ASP A 36 8.19 -7.26 2.37
N HIS A 37 6.90 -7.09 2.00
CA HIS A 37 5.94 -8.21 2.04
C HIS A 37 5.10 -8.41 0.78
N TRP A 38 5.14 -7.47 -0.16
CA TRP A 38 4.28 -7.47 -1.34
C TRP A 38 5.11 -7.39 -2.62
N GLU A 39 5.93 -8.42 -2.84
CA GLU A 39 6.79 -8.56 -4.02
C GLU A 39 6.25 -9.57 -5.05
N ASN A 40 5.28 -10.39 -4.66
CA ASN A 40 4.70 -11.41 -5.51
C ASN A 40 3.47 -10.86 -6.26
N TYR A 41 3.56 -10.82 -7.59
CA TYR A 41 2.49 -10.35 -8.48
C TYR A 41 1.11 -10.91 -8.14
N ASP A 42 0.97 -12.25 -8.13
CA ASP A 42 -0.32 -12.93 -7.92
C ASP A 42 -0.90 -12.60 -6.53
N LYS A 43 -0.03 -12.50 -5.51
CA LYS A 43 -0.42 -12.11 -4.14
C LYS A 43 -0.96 -10.68 -4.10
N ILE A 44 -0.33 -9.76 -4.83
CA ILE A 44 -0.76 -8.35 -4.92
C ILE A 44 -2.09 -8.26 -5.67
N GLU A 45 -2.22 -8.97 -6.80
CA GLU A 45 -3.44 -9.01 -7.59
C GLU A 45 -4.62 -9.51 -6.75
N GLU A 46 -4.47 -10.65 -6.06
CA GLU A 46 -5.49 -11.19 -5.15
C GLU A 46 -5.89 -10.16 -4.07
N ALA A 47 -4.90 -9.47 -3.50
CA ALA A 47 -5.14 -8.49 -2.45
C ALA A 47 -5.89 -7.26 -2.94
N ILE A 48 -5.59 -6.75 -4.13
CA ILE A 48 -6.29 -5.60 -4.73
C ILE A 48 -7.70 -6.02 -5.16
N GLU A 49 -7.89 -7.22 -5.70
CA GLU A 49 -9.20 -7.72 -6.16
C GLU A 49 -10.22 -7.87 -5.01
N LEU A 50 -9.77 -8.02 -3.76
CA LEU A 50 -10.65 -7.95 -2.59
C LEU A 50 -11.14 -6.52 -2.27
N GLY A 51 -10.52 -5.52 -2.89
CA GLY A 51 -10.99 -4.16 -2.93
C GLY A 51 -10.46 -3.26 -1.82
N ASN A 52 -11.24 -2.23 -1.48
CA ASN A 52 -10.83 -1.18 -0.54
C ASN A 52 -10.65 -1.72 0.88
N ALA A 53 -9.61 -1.24 1.54
CA ALA A 53 -9.20 -1.73 2.84
C ALA A 53 -8.99 -0.60 3.86
N SER A 54 -9.30 -0.91 5.11
CA SER A 54 -8.92 -0.09 6.26
C SER A 54 -7.41 -0.12 6.44
N SER A 55 -6.81 -1.31 6.45
CA SER A 55 -5.37 -1.50 6.63
C SER A 55 -4.85 -2.57 5.69
N TRP A 56 -3.65 -2.33 5.16
CA TRP A 56 -2.82 -3.36 4.55
C TRP A 56 -1.68 -3.69 5.52
N ARG A 57 -1.42 -4.98 5.71
CA ARG A 57 -0.38 -5.51 6.60
C ARG A 57 0.47 -6.50 5.80
N TYR A 58 0.77 -7.68 6.34
CA TYR A 58 1.76 -8.59 5.76
C TYR A 58 1.16 -9.62 4.79
N MET A 59 -0.16 -9.85 4.87
CA MET A 59 -0.85 -10.89 4.10
C MET A 59 -2.31 -10.55 3.85
N VAL A 60 -2.90 -11.18 2.82
CA VAL A 60 -4.34 -11.05 2.48
C VAL A 60 -5.23 -11.49 3.63
N GLY A 61 -4.89 -12.63 4.24
CA GLY A 61 -5.59 -13.20 5.39
C GLY A 61 -6.99 -13.71 5.09
N GLN A 62 -7.78 -13.85 6.16
CA GLN A 62 -9.12 -14.44 6.13
C GLN A 62 -10.18 -13.44 6.59
N LYS A 63 -11.47 -13.79 6.41
CA LYS A 63 -12.55 -12.96 6.94
C LYS A 63 -12.47 -12.85 8.47
N ILE A 64 -12.51 -11.63 8.98
CA ILE A 64 -12.52 -11.33 10.42
C ILE A 64 -13.71 -10.42 10.78
N ASP A 65 -14.03 -10.34 12.07
CA ASP A 65 -14.91 -9.29 12.58
C ASP A 65 -14.17 -7.94 12.49
N PHE A 66 -14.70 -7.04 11.69
CA PHE A 66 -14.10 -5.74 11.41
C PHE A 66 -14.00 -4.87 12.68
N ASP A 67 -14.99 -4.95 13.57
CA ASP A 67 -15.09 -4.04 14.72
C ASP A 67 -14.41 -4.61 15.98
N ASP A 68 -14.12 -5.92 16.00
CA ASP A 68 -13.34 -6.54 17.07
C ASP A 68 -11.85 -6.19 16.98
N ARG A 69 -11.47 -5.05 17.56
CA ARG A 69 -10.07 -4.60 17.67
C ARG A 69 -9.21 -5.42 18.62
N SER A 70 -9.80 -6.36 19.38
CA SER A 70 -9.03 -7.25 20.24
C SER A 70 -8.45 -8.43 19.48
N ASN A 71 -8.97 -8.72 18.28
CA ASN A 71 -8.48 -9.77 17.44
C ASN A 71 -7.07 -9.44 16.90
N PRO A 72 -6.03 -10.21 17.25
CA PRO A 72 -4.64 -9.92 16.87
C PRO A 72 -4.40 -9.96 15.36
N LEU A 73 -5.31 -10.56 14.58
CA LEU A 73 -5.22 -10.59 13.12
C LEU A 73 -5.29 -9.20 12.49
N HIS A 74 -5.87 -8.19 13.16
CA HIS A 74 -5.87 -6.80 12.68
C HIS A 74 -4.46 -6.22 12.49
N GLU A 75 -3.46 -6.76 13.18
CA GLU A 75 -2.06 -6.32 13.07
C GLU A 75 -1.24 -7.10 12.05
N VAL A 76 -1.75 -8.23 11.54
CA VAL A 76 -0.97 -9.17 10.72
C VAL A 76 -1.49 -9.23 9.28
N GLN A 77 -2.81 -9.14 9.09
CA GLN A 77 -3.45 -9.25 7.77
C GLN A 77 -4.18 -7.98 7.35
N ASN A 78 -4.47 -7.89 6.06
CA ASN A 78 -5.33 -6.87 5.50
C ASN A 78 -6.74 -6.95 6.09
N CYS A 79 -7.35 -5.79 6.29
CA CYS A 79 -8.70 -5.65 6.82
C CYS A 79 -9.55 -4.85 5.81
N TYR A 80 -10.48 -5.53 5.13
CA TYR A 80 -11.21 -5.02 3.97
C TYR A 80 -12.61 -4.54 4.34
N TYR A 81 -13.02 -3.42 3.75
CA TYR A 81 -14.38 -2.90 3.96
C TYR A 81 -15.44 -3.83 3.36
N GLY A 82 -15.19 -4.41 2.18
CA GLY A 82 -16.09 -5.37 1.56
C GLY A 82 -16.15 -6.70 2.31
N ARG A 83 -15.02 -7.43 2.39
CA ARG A 83 -14.95 -8.78 2.98
C ARG A 83 -15.32 -8.82 4.46
N ASP A 84 -14.74 -7.93 5.26
CA ASP A 84 -14.76 -8.00 6.73
C ASP A 84 -15.92 -7.19 7.31
N ARG A 85 -16.16 -5.96 6.82
CA ARG A 85 -17.27 -5.11 7.29
C ARG A 85 -18.59 -5.35 6.57
N GLY A 86 -18.56 -5.91 5.37
CA GLY A 86 -19.76 -6.12 4.54
C GLY A 86 -20.26 -4.85 3.83
N GLU A 87 -19.41 -3.84 3.68
CA GLU A 87 -19.75 -2.64 2.91
C GLU A 87 -19.92 -2.97 1.42
N LYS A 88 -20.87 -2.29 0.78
CA LYS A 88 -21.12 -2.41 -0.66
C LYS A 88 -20.19 -1.48 -1.45
N ASP A 89 -20.01 -1.81 -2.73
CA ASP A 89 -19.27 -1.00 -3.69
C ASP A 89 -17.80 -0.74 -3.28
N GLN A 90 -17.20 -1.70 -2.59
CA GLN A 90 -15.81 -1.66 -2.12
C GLN A 90 -14.85 -2.43 -3.02
N GLY A 91 -15.26 -2.84 -4.23
CA GLY A 91 -14.39 -3.59 -5.15
C GLY A 91 -13.21 -2.77 -5.67
N PRO A 92 -12.26 -3.41 -6.36
CA PRO A 92 -11.17 -2.72 -7.03
C PRO A 92 -11.69 -1.77 -8.12
N LYS A 93 -10.92 -0.71 -8.38
CA LYS A 93 -11.09 0.12 -9.57
C LYS A 93 -10.22 -0.42 -10.71
N ARG A 94 -10.77 -0.45 -11.92
CA ARG A 94 -10.05 -0.80 -13.16
C ARG A 94 -9.77 0.45 -13.96
N HIS A 95 -8.56 0.56 -14.48
CA HIS A 95 -8.05 1.70 -15.23
C HIS A 95 -7.54 1.22 -16.57
N LEU A 96 -7.87 1.92 -17.64
CA LEU A 96 -7.48 1.51 -19.00
C LEU A 96 -5.95 1.53 -19.19
N ASN A 97 -5.27 2.48 -18.54
CA ASN A 97 -3.83 2.68 -18.61
C ASN A 97 -3.35 3.50 -17.40
N GLY A 98 -2.05 3.75 -17.35
CA GLY A 98 -1.41 4.51 -16.27
C GLY A 98 -1.89 5.96 -16.11
N VAL A 99 -2.26 6.62 -17.21
CA VAL A 99 -2.78 8.01 -17.17
C VAL A 99 -4.14 8.03 -16.47
N CYS A 100 -5.04 7.10 -16.82
CA CYS A 100 -6.33 6.96 -16.13
C CYS A 100 -6.15 6.67 -14.63
N LEU A 101 -5.18 5.83 -14.27
CA LEU A 101 -4.89 5.55 -12.86
C LEU A 101 -4.46 6.83 -12.11
N LEU A 102 -3.58 7.64 -12.70
CA LEU A 102 -3.08 8.88 -12.10
C LEU A 102 -4.19 9.93 -11.95
N ASP A 103 -5.03 10.10 -12.98
CA ASP A 103 -6.18 11.03 -12.95
C ASP A 103 -7.19 10.67 -11.86
N GLU A 104 -7.32 9.39 -11.54
CA GLU A 104 -8.26 8.88 -10.54
C GLU A 104 -7.66 8.68 -9.14
N ALA A 105 -6.34 8.85 -9.01
CA ALA A 105 -5.60 8.35 -7.85
C ALA A 105 -5.97 9.02 -6.53
N PHE A 106 -6.29 10.32 -6.58
CA PHE A 106 -6.42 11.20 -5.42
C PHE A 106 -7.86 11.71 -5.18
N ASN A 107 -8.85 11.08 -5.81
CA ASN A 107 -10.24 11.54 -5.78
C ASN A 107 -11.01 11.19 -4.49
N SER A 108 -10.39 10.52 -3.53
CA SER A 108 -11.00 10.09 -2.25
C SER A 108 -10.17 10.52 -1.03
N GLY A 109 -9.34 11.56 -1.19
CA GLY A 109 -8.49 12.10 -0.13
C GLY A 109 -7.22 11.27 0.13
N GLU A 110 -6.81 10.44 -0.83
CA GLU A 110 -5.50 9.80 -0.83
C GLU A 110 -4.40 10.85 -0.92
N GLU A 111 -3.31 10.63 -0.19
CA GLU A 111 -2.12 11.47 -0.23
C GLU A 111 -1.03 10.83 -1.10
N TYR A 112 -1.00 9.49 -1.15
CA TYR A 112 -0.01 8.71 -1.88
C TYR A 112 -0.66 7.72 -2.85
N LEU A 113 -0.04 7.58 -4.02
CA LEU A 113 -0.30 6.47 -4.94
C LEU A 113 0.95 5.59 -4.97
N TYR A 114 0.77 4.29 -4.72
CA TYR A 114 1.79 3.25 -4.87
C TYR A 114 1.45 2.38 -6.07
N VAL A 115 2.41 2.09 -6.93
CA VAL A 115 2.23 1.23 -8.11
C VAL A 115 3.32 0.17 -8.15
N PHE A 116 2.91 -1.09 -8.24
CA PHE A 116 3.82 -2.21 -8.48
C PHE A 116 3.98 -2.45 -9.98
N LYS A 117 5.23 -2.65 -10.40
CA LYS A 117 5.59 -3.03 -11.77
C LYS A 117 6.59 -4.18 -11.78
N GLU A 118 6.31 -5.20 -12.57
CA GLU A 118 7.31 -6.20 -12.92
C GLU A 118 8.34 -5.56 -13.85
N ASN A 119 9.60 -5.56 -13.45
CA ASN A 119 10.69 -4.94 -14.20
C ASN A 119 11.85 -5.93 -14.47
N GLY A 120 11.60 -7.23 -14.30
CA GLY A 120 12.59 -8.28 -14.47
C GLY A 120 13.64 -8.33 -13.35
N LYS A 121 13.46 -7.58 -12.25
CA LYS A 121 14.25 -7.76 -11.03
C LYS A 121 14.09 -9.19 -10.55
N LYS A 122 15.15 -9.73 -9.97
CA LYS A 122 15.12 -11.05 -9.34
C LYS A 122 15.40 -10.90 -7.86
N ASP A 123 14.66 -11.65 -7.06
CA ASP A 123 14.96 -11.77 -5.64
C ASP A 123 16.28 -12.52 -5.42
N TYR A 124 16.70 -12.64 -4.16
CA TYR A 124 17.93 -13.36 -3.79
C TYR A 124 17.89 -14.86 -4.13
N MET A 125 16.72 -15.41 -4.44
CA MET A 125 16.51 -16.80 -4.88
C MET A 125 16.44 -16.93 -6.41
N GLY A 126 16.55 -15.82 -7.14
CA GLY A 126 16.52 -15.79 -8.60
C GLY A 126 15.11 -15.82 -9.20
N LYS A 127 14.05 -15.66 -8.39
CA LYS A 127 12.66 -15.56 -8.87
C LYS A 127 12.39 -14.15 -9.37
N GLU A 128 11.71 -14.03 -10.50
CA GLU A 128 11.26 -12.74 -11.01
C GLU A 128 10.32 -12.06 -10.00
N THR A 129 10.59 -10.77 -9.79
CA THR A 129 9.87 -9.87 -8.91
C THR A 129 9.71 -8.52 -9.61
N GLY A 130 9.08 -7.57 -8.93
CA GLY A 130 8.89 -6.21 -9.39
C GLY A 130 9.44 -5.19 -8.42
N GLU A 131 9.14 -3.93 -8.71
CA GLU A 131 9.47 -2.79 -7.88
C GLU A 131 8.25 -1.94 -7.62
N TRP A 132 8.23 -1.34 -6.43
CA TRP A 132 7.24 -0.36 -6.05
C TRP A 132 7.72 1.04 -6.40
N PHE A 133 6.81 1.81 -6.99
CA PHE A 133 6.97 3.22 -7.28
C PHE A 133 5.88 3.99 -6.55
N TYR A 134 6.12 5.27 -6.29
CA TYR A 134 5.13 6.11 -5.65
C TYR A 134 5.15 7.56 -6.14
N THR A 135 4.03 8.24 -5.89
CA THR A 135 3.89 9.68 -6.08
C THR A 135 2.95 10.27 -5.01
N HIS A 136 3.07 11.57 -4.78
CA HIS A 136 2.35 12.29 -3.72
C HIS A 136 1.43 13.36 -4.33
N TYR A 137 0.28 13.61 -3.70
CA TYR A 137 -0.75 14.50 -4.24
C TYR A 137 -0.28 15.96 -4.42
N ASP A 138 0.68 16.44 -3.62
CA ASP A 138 1.24 17.81 -3.77
C ASP A 138 2.09 17.97 -5.05
N ASN A 139 2.67 16.87 -5.54
CA ASN A 139 3.49 16.87 -6.76
C ASN A 139 3.30 15.54 -7.51
N PRO A 140 2.11 15.34 -8.10
CA PRO A 140 1.77 14.08 -8.73
C PRO A 140 2.60 13.86 -9.99
N ALA A 141 3.02 12.62 -10.22
CA ALA A 141 3.63 12.19 -11.47
C ALA A 141 2.63 12.38 -12.62
N LYS A 142 3.14 12.74 -13.81
CA LYS A 142 2.29 12.91 -15.00
C LYS A 142 2.13 11.60 -15.76
N GLU A 143 3.15 10.77 -15.72
CA GLU A 143 3.16 9.43 -16.28
C GLU A 143 3.66 8.44 -15.23
N ILE A 144 3.26 7.17 -15.33
CA ILE A 144 3.75 6.12 -14.41
C ILE A 144 5.28 6.00 -14.46
N ALA A 145 5.89 6.28 -15.61
CA ALA A 145 7.35 6.26 -15.79
C ALA A 145 8.08 7.36 -14.99
N ASP A 146 7.38 8.43 -14.60
CA ASP A 146 7.94 9.54 -13.82
C ASP A 146 7.81 9.31 -12.29
N MET A 147 7.15 8.22 -11.88
CA MET A 147 7.00 7.90 -10.46
C MET A 147 8.35 7.56 -9.83
N LYS A 148 8.51 7.93 -8.56
CA LYS A 148 9.76 7.73 -7.83
C LYS A 148 9.86 6.29 -7.33
N PRO A 149 11.02 5.61 -7.43
CA PRO A 149 11.25 4.34 -6.75
C PRO A 149 11.00 4.47 -5.24
N LEU A 150 10.29 3.50 -4.65
CA LEU A 150 9.83 3.57 -3.26
C LEU A 150 10.89 3.15 -2.23
N GLU A 151 11.69 2.15 -2.55
CA GLU A 151 12.48 1.36 -1.58
C GLU A 151 13.33 2.22 -0.64
N GLU A 152 14.17 3.09 -1.19
CA GLU A 152 15.08 3.93 -0.39
C GLU A 152 14.33 4.92 0.52
N ASP A 153 13.27 5.55 0.00
CA ASP A 153 12.49 6.54 0.73
C ASP A 153 11.64 5.91 1.83
N ALA A 154 11.04 4.76 1.56
CA ALA A 154 10.30 3.99 2.55
C ALA A 154 11.20 3.55 3.71
N ILE A 155 12.40 3.05 3.40
CA ILE A 155 13.39 2.64 4.42
C ILE A 155 13.81 3.85 5.28
N LYS A 156 14.16 4.98 4.64
CA LYS A 156 14.59 6.19 5.37
C LYS A 156 13.48 6.73 6.27
N ASP A 157 12.26 6.85 5.77
CA ASP A 157 11.13 7.34 6.57
C ASP A 157 10.81 6.39 7.73
N HIS A 158 10.92 5.07 7.51
CA HIS A 158 10.75 4.08 8.59
C HIS A 158 11.85 4.20 9.66
N ILE A 159 13.11 4.40 9.27
CA ILE A 159 14.22 4.65 10.20
C ILE A 159 13.94 5.91 11.03
N ASP A 160 13.46 6.98 10.40
CA ASP A 160 13.13 8.23 11.09
C ASP A 160 11.98 8.05 12.10
N MET A 161 10.97 7.24 11.77
CA MET A 161 9.92 6.86 12.72
C MET A 161 10.47 6.11 13.94
N LEU A 162 11.37 5.16 13.73
CA LEU A 162 12.00 4.39 14.81
C LEU A 162 12.88 5.29 15.69
N ASN A 163 13.62 6.22 15.11
CA ASN A 163 14.40 7.22 15.85
C ASN A 163 13.48 8.09 16.73
N ARG A 164 12.38 8.61 16.18
CA ARG A 164 11.37 9.36 16.96
C ARG A 164 10.79 8.53 18.10
N HIS A 165 10.55 7.24 17.88
CA HIS A 165 10.07 6.34 18.93
C HIS A 165 11.08 6.20 20.07
N ILE A 166 12.37 5.99 19.74
CA ILE A 166 13.46 5.91 20.72
C ILE A 166 13.56 7.21 21.55
N GLU A 167 13.44 8.37 20.91
CA GLU A 167 13.45 9.67 21.60
C GLU A 167 12.28 9.80 22.58
N MET A 168 11.06 9.46 22.16
CA MET A 168 9.88 9.46 23.03
C MET A 168 10.03 8.49 24.20
N MET A 169 10.60 7.30 23.99
CA MET A 169 10.90 6.34 25.06
C MET A 169 11.87 6.92 26.09
N LYS A 170 12.92 7.62 25.64
CA LYS A 170 13.89 8.28 26.53
C LYS A 170 13.23 9.39 27.35
N GLN A 171 12.36 10.19 26.74
CA GLN A 171 11.61 11.24 27.42
C GLN A 171 10.68 10.67 28.51
N ARG A 172 9.96 9.57 28.22
CA ARG A 172 9.09 8.90 29.21
C ARG A 172 9.85 8.32 30.40
N LYS A 173 11.10 7.86 30.21
CA LYS A 173 11.94 7.34 31.30
C LYS A 173 12.53 8.44 32.19
N ALA A 174 12.61 9.67 31.67
CA ALA A 174 13.14 10.83 32.39
C ALA A 174 12.06 11.61 33.18
N ALA A 175 10.78 11.32 32.94
CA ALA A 175 9.62 11.88 33.62
C ALA A 175 9.14 10.96 34.76
#